data_AF-A0A348TRR4-F1
#
_entry.id   AF-A0A348TRR4-F1
#
_cell.length_a   1.000
_cell.length_b   1.000
_cell.length_c   1.000
_cell.angle_alpha   90.00
_cell.angle_beta   90.00
_cell.angle_gamma   90.00
#
_symmetry.space_group_name_H-M   'P 1'
#
loop_
_entity.id
_entity.type
_entity.pdbx_description
1 polymer ?
#
loop_
_entity_poly.entity_id
_entity_poly.type
_entity_poly.pdbx_seq_one_letter_code
_entity_poly.pdbx_strand_id
1 'polypeptide(L)'
;MLLSLLGWAFIISLAYYAFRKQSLTTWIIVSMFIGIKVGYDFPAFSLHLKVVSQIFLRLIKTVIAPLLFATLVVGIANQSNLKQVGRLGWKSLLYFEIVTTLALCIGLLAINFTGAGVGIDLPENTLKNEIAQVPSQTFEEIVLHIFPENISKAIFEGQVLQVVVFSILFGIGLAMLGERHKRPMLDFCESLSEVMFKFTSLVMYLAPFAVGSAIAYTVANMGLGILVNLFQLLATLYMALLFFMIFVLLPIAFLYKIPVLKFWKTISEAVALAFATTSSESAMPKAMAALERFGVPRKIVSFVLPLGYSFNLDGTTLYLSL
;
A
#
# COMPACT_ATOMS: atom_id res chain seq x y z
N MET A 1 9.72 -35.17 11.82
CA MET A 1 8.35 -35.71 11.67
C MET A 1 7.38 -35.13 12.70
N LEU A 2 7.64 -35.25 14.02
CA LEU A 2 6.77 -34.71 15.08
C LEU A 2 6.54 -33.18 15.01
N LEU A 3 7.59 -32.40 14.76
CA LEU A 3 7.51 -30.94 14.54
C LEU A 3 6.65 -30.54 13.33
N SER A 4 6.65 -31.35 12.27
CA SER A 4 5.82 -31.08 11.09
C SER A 4 4.34 -31.36 11.38
N LEU A 5 4.06 -32.49 12.04
CA LEU A 5 2.70 -32.86 12.47
C LEU A 5 2.10 -31.85 13.45
N LEU A 6 2.88 -31.36 14.42
CA LEU A 6 2.48 -30.29 15.33
C LEU A 6 2.19 -28.98 14.59
N GLY A 7 3.00 -28.63 13.59
CA GLY A 7 2.78 -27.46 12.74
C GLY A 7 1.46 -27.51 11.96
N TRP A 8 1.14 -28.67 11.37
CA TRP A 8 -0.14 -28.85 10.66
C TRP A 8 -1.34 -28.86 11.61
N ALA A 9 -1.22 -29.45 12.81
CA ALA A 9 -2.27 -29.40 13.82
C ALA A 9 -2.55 -27.96 14.29
N PHE A 10 -1.51 -27.13 14.45
CA PHE A 10 -1.65 -25.71 14.75
C PHE A 10 -2.32 -24.91 13.62
N ILE A 11 -2.01 -25.23 12.36
CA ILE A 11 -2.68 -24.60 11.21
C ILE A 11 -4.16 -24.98 11.14
N ILE A 12 -4.49 -26.24 11.40
CA ILE A 12 -5.89 -26.71 11.41
C ILE A 12 -6.68 -25.99 12.52
N SER A 13 -6.09 -25.77 13.70
CA SER A 13 -6.75 -25.03 14.77
C SER A 13 -6.93 -23.54 14.41
N LEU A 14 -5.96 -22.92 13.73
CA LEU A 14 -6.08 -21.56 13.19
C LEU A 14 -7.14 -21.45 12.09
N ALA A 15 -7.23 -22.43 11.19
CA ALA A 15 -8.26 -22.47 10.15
C ALA A 15 -9.65 -22.62 10.76
N TYR A 16 -9.80 -23.45 11.80
CA TYR A 16 -11.04 -23.57 12.56
C TYR A 16 -11.41 -22.25 13.27
N TYR A 17 -10.43 -21.57 13.86
CA TYR A 17 -10.63 -20.25 14.47
C TYR A 17 -11.08 -19.20 13.44
N ALA A 18 -10.46 -19.16 12.26
CA ALA A 18 -10.86 -18.27 11.16
C ALA A 18 -12.29 -18.55 10.69
N PHE A 19 -12.65 -19.82 10.55
CA PHE A 19 -14.00 -20.24 10.18
C PHE A 19 -15.05 -19.76 11.20
N ARG A 20 -14.73 -19.79 12.50
CA ARG A 20 -15.62 -19.29 13.58
C ARG A 20 -15.76 -17.77 13.61
N LYS A 21 -14.69 -17.03 13.32
CA LYS A 21 -14.67 -15.55 13.35
C LYS A 21 -15.32 -14.89 12.14
N GLN A 22 -15.36 -15.58 10.99
CA GLN A 22 -15.91 -15.10 9.71
C GLN A 22 -15.42 -13.69 9.28
N SER A 23 -14.24 -13.27 9.76
CA SER A 23 -13.67 -11.96 9.41
C SER A 23 -12.57 -12.12 8.37
N LEU A 24 -12.57 -11.25 7.38
CA LEU A 24 -11.57 -11.28 6.30
C LEU A 24 -10.16 -11.05 6.85
N THR A 25 -10.00 -10.15 7.83
CA THR A 25 -8.74 -9.95 8.55
C THR A 25 -8.18 -11.26 9.09
N THR A 26 -9.01 -12.05 9.79
CA THR A 26 -8.58 -13.32 10.39
C THR A 26 -8.18 -14.31 9.31
N TRP A 27 -8.93 -14.40 8.22
CA TRP A 27 -8.59 -15.25 7.09
C TRP A 27 -7.26 -14.87 6.45
N ILE A 28 -7.00 -13.58 6.21
CA ILE A 28 -5.72 -13.12 5.65
C ILE A 28 -4.55 -13.53 6.56
N ILE A 29 -4.64 -13.27 7.86
CA ILE A 29 -3.58 -13.62 8.82
C ILE A 29 -3.35 -15.14 8.86
N VAL A 30 -4.42 -15.93 8.94
CA VAL A 30 -4.31 -17.39 8.95
C VAL A 30 -3.73 -17.92 7.63
N SER A 31 -4.13 -17.35 6.49
CA SER A 31 -3.56 -17.67 5.19
C SER A 31 -2.08 -17.34 5.08
N MET A 32 -1.57 -16.30 5.75
CA MET A 32 -0.12 -16.05 5.82
C MET A 32 0.62 -17.20 6.50
N PHE A 33 0.14 -17.66 7.66
CA PHE A 33 0.76 -18.79 8.37
C PHE A 33 0.68 -20.10 7.56
N ILE A 34 -0.45 -20.35 6.91
CA ILE A 34 -0.60 -21.46 5.96
C ILE A 34 0.44 -21.32 4.84
N GLY A 35 0.57 -20.13 4.26
CA GLY A 35 1.54 -19.83 3.20
C GLY A 35 2.97 -20.13 3.61
N ILE A 36 3.40 -19.71 4.81
CA ILE A 36 4.75 -20.01 5.32
C ILE A 36 4.99 -21.52 5.36
N LYS A 37 4.03 -22.29 5.91
CA LYS A 37 4.18 -23.74 6.05
C LYS A 37 4.18 -24.45 4.70
N VAL A 38 3.28 -24.06 3.79
CA VAL A 38 3.21 -24.61 2.43
C VAL A 38 4.50 -24.28 1.65
N GLY A 39 5.00 -23.05 1.76
CA GLY A 39 6.26 -22.61 1.16
C GLY A 39 7.46 -23.42 1.63
N TYR A 40 7.50 -23.74 2.92
CA TYR A 40 8.59 -24.52 3.51
C TYR A 40 8.50 -26.03 3.23
N ASP A 41 7.31 -26.63 3.38
CA ASP A 41 7.14 -28.09 3.22
C ASP A 41 7.04 -28.52 1.74
N PHE A 42 6.50 -27.66 0.87
CA PHE A 42 6.23 -27.96 -0.53
C PHE A 42 6.79 -26.86 -1.45
N PRO A 43 8.11 -26.64 -1.50
CA PRO A 43 8.70 -25.54 -2.25
C PRO A 43 8.42 -25.61 -3.76
N ALA A 44 8.54 -26.79 -4.36
CA ALA A 44 8.28 -26.98 -5.81
C ALA A 44 6.84 -26.58 -6.20
N PHE A 45 5.84 -26.95 -5.40
CA PHE A 45 4.45 -26.54 -5.60
C PHE A 45 4.27 -25.04 -5.38
N SER A 46 4.91 -24.49 -4.34
CA SER A 46 4.78 -23.09 -3.94
C SER A 46 5.32 -22.11 -4.97
N LEU A 47 6.30 -22.50 -5.78
CA LEU A 47 6.79 -21.70 -6.90
C LEU A 47 5.67 -21.41 -7.93
N HIS A 48 4.74 -22.34 -8.13
CA HIS A 48 3.60 -22.17 -9.04
C HIS A 48 2.47 -21.32 -8.45
N LEU A 49 2.40 -21.17 -7.12
CA LEU A 49 1.36 -20.38 -6.45
C LEU A 49 1.44 -18.88 -6.77
N LYS A 50 2.58 -18.40 -7.31
CA LYS A 50 2.74 -17.00 -7.77
C LYS A 50 1.62 -16.55 -8.72
N VAL A 51 1.06 -17.46 -9.52
CA VAL A 51 -0.03 -17.12 -10.44
C VAL A 51 -1.25 -16.57 -9.71
N VAL A 52 -1.58 -17.12 -8.54
CA VAL A 52 -2.76 -16.72 -7.76
C VAL A 52 -2.58 -15.31 -7.20
N SER A 53 -1.40 -15.00 -6.66
CA SER A 53 -1.09 -13.65 -6.17
C SER A 53 -1.04 -12.63 -7.30
N GLN A 54 -0.49 -12.99 -8.47
CA GLN A 54 -0.47 -12.12 -9.65
C GLN A 54 -1.85 -11.83 -10.21
N ILE A 55 -2.75 -12.82 -10.27
CA ILE A 55 -4.15 -12.60 -10.68
C ILE A 55 -4.80 -11.58 -9.76
N PHE A 56 -4.67 -11.75 -8.45
CA PHE A 56 -5.22 -10.82 -7.46
C PHE A 56 -4.68 -9.40 -7.65
N LEU A 57 -3.37 -9.24 -7.78
CA LEU A 57 -2.74 -7.93 -8.00
C LEU A 57 -3.27 -7.25 -9.28
N ARG A 58 -3.40 -8.00 -10.39
CA ARG A 58 -3.95 -7.47 -11.64
C ARG A 58 -5.40 -6.99 -11.49
N LEU A 59 -6.23 -7.76 -10.80
CA LEU A 59 -7.62 -7.38 -10.52
C LEU A 59 -7.69 -6.08 -9.71
N ILE A 60 -6.85 -5.94 -8.67
CA ILE A 60 -6.82 -4.69 -7.90
C ILE A 60 -6.35 -3.51 -8.74
N LYS A 61 -5.30 -3.67 -9.56
CA LYS A 61 -4.82 -2.59 -10.45
C LYS A 61 -5.90 -2.04 -11.36
N THR A 62 -6.81 -2.90 -11.82
CA THR A 62 -7.92 -2.50 -12.70
C THR A 62 -8.94 -1.61 -12.00
N VAL A 63 -9.06 -1.71 -10.67
CA VAL A 63 -9.99 -0.92 -9.86
C VAL A 63 -9.47 0.50 -9.60
N ILE A 64 -8.15 0.68 -9.50
CA ILE A 64 -7.55 1.89 -8.95
C ILE A 64 -7.86 3.11 -9.80
N ALA A 65 -7.51 3.11 -11.09
CA ALA A 65 -7.69 4.29 -11.93
C ALA A 65 -9.16 4.75 -12.01
N PRO A 66 -10.15 3.89 -12.29
CA PRO A 66 -11.56 4.30 -12.30
C PRO A 66 -12.06 4.78 -10.93
N LEU A 67 -11.65 4.12 -9.84
CA LEU A 67 -12.04 4.51 -8.48
C LEU A 67 -11.47 5.89 -8.12
N LEU A 68 -10.20 6.12 -8.39
CA LEU A 68 -9.53 7.39 -8.13
C LEU A 68 -10.18 8.52 -8.91
N PHE A 69 -10.35 8.33 -10.23
CA PHE A 69 -11.00 9.30 -11.09
C PHE A 69 -12.39 9.67 -10.58
N ALA A 70 -13.25 8.67 -10.41
CA ALA A 70 -14.63 8.88 -10.00
C ALA A 70 -14.72 9.58 -8.64
N THR A 71 -13.95 9.12 -7.66
CA THR A 71 -14.05 9.65 -6.29
C THR A 71 -13.45 11.05 -6.14
N LEU A 72 -12.36 11.36 -6.85
CA LEU A 72 -11.77 12.70 -6.88
C LEU A 72 -12.69 13.71 -7.56
N VAL A 73 -13.23 13.35 -8.74
CA VAL A 73 -14.15 14.21 -9.48
C VAL A 73 -15.39 14.51 -8.63
N VAL A 74 -15.99 13.51 -8.00
CA VAL A 74 -17.11 13.71 -7.06
C VAL A 74 -16.71 14.59 -5.89
N GLY A 75 -15.53 14.37 -5.29
CA GLY A 75 -15.06 15.12 -4.12
C GLY A 75 -14.81 16.61 -4.40
N ILE A 76 -14.45 16.96 -5.63
CA ILE A 76 -14.14 18.33 -6.07
C ILE A 76 -15.39 19.00 -6.65
N ALA A 77 -16.12 18.34 -7.55
CA ALA A 77 -17.26 18.93 -8.25
C ALA A 77 -18.48 19.19 -7.35
N ASN A 78 -18.62 18.45 -6.24
CA ASN A 78 -19.64 18.72 -5.22
C ASN A 78 -19.33 19.93 -4.33
N GLN A 79 -18.22 20.65 -4.56
CA GLN A 79 -17.86 21.84 -3.79
C GLN A 79 -17.94 23.13 -4.59
N SER A 80 -18.45 24.17 -3.94
CA SER A 80 -18.42 25.54 -4.43
C SER A 80 -17.09 26.27 -4.15
N ASN A 81 -16.16 25.67 -3.39
CA ASN A 81 -14.97 26.36 -2.90
C ASN A 81 -13.65 25.63 -3.21
N LEU A 82 -13.10 25.94 -4.39
CA LEU A 82 -11.80 25.45 -4.88
C LEU A 82 -10.63 25.75 -3.92
N LYS A 83 -10.69 26.81 -3.11
CA LYS A 83 -9.64 27.13 -2.13
C LYS A 83 -9.50 26.04 -1.05
N GLN A 84 -10.58 25.30 -0.75
CA GLN A 84 -10.52 24.19 0.20
C GLN A 84 -9.68 23.03 -0.33
N VAL A 85 -9.75 22.75 -1.64
CA VAL A 85 -8.97 21.68 -2.28
C VAL A 85 -7.48 22.00 -2.23
N GLY A 86 -7.09 23.23 -2.58
CA GLY A 86 -5.69 23.67 -2.48
C GLY A 86 -5.16 23.63 -1.05
N ARG A 87 -5.97 24.05 -0.06
CA ARG A 87 -5.62 23.95 1.36
C ARG A 87 -5.45 22.51 1.83
N LEU A 88 -6.26 21.58 1.33
CA LEU A 88 -6.12 20.15 1.63
C LEU A 88 -4.82 19.59 1.03
N GLY A 89 -4.52 19.94 -0.22
CA GLY A 89 -3.28 19.60 -0.92
C GLY A 89 -2.04 20.03 -0.16
N TRP A 90 -1.88 21.34 0.06
CA TRP A 90 -0.69 21.88 0.73
C TRP A 90 -0.51 21.33 2.15
N LYS A 91 -1.59 21.22 2.94
CA LYS A 91 -1.50 20.63 4.28
C LYS A 91 -1.05 19.16 4.26
N SER A 92 -1.50 18.40 3.26
CA SER A 92 -1.12 17.00 3.11
C SER A 92 0.34 16.86 2.69
N LEU A 93 0.78 17.62 1.68
CA LEU A 93 2.17 17.61 1.21
C LEU A 93 3.13 18.05 2.32
N LEU A 94 2.81 19.13 3.04
CA LEU A 94 3.63 19.57 4.16
C LEU A 94 3.71 18.51 5.26
N TYR A 95 2.60 17.85 5.58
CA TYR A 95 2.59 16.73 6.53
C TYR A 95 3.46 15.57 6.03
N PHE A 96 3.33 15.17 4.78
CA PHE A 96 4.11 14.08 4.18
C PHE A 96 5.60 14.38 4.22
N GLU A 97 6.00 15.57 3.77
CA GLU A 97 7.40 15.99 3.77
C GLU A 97 8.02 15.92 5.17
N ILE A 98 7.33 16.46 6.17
CA ILE A 98 7.81 16.45 7.56
C ILE A 98 7.94 15.01 8.08
N VAL A 99 6.91 14.18 7.88
CA VAL A 99 6.88 12.82 8.44
C VAL A 99 7.86 11.90 7.73
N THR A 100 7.99 12.00 6.40
CA THR A 100 8.98 11.26 5.61
C THR A 100 10.41 11.71 5.93
N THR A 101 10.64 12.99 6.20
CA THR A 101 11.96 13.47 6.69
C THR A 101 12.31 12.86 8.04
N LEU A 102 11.35 12.77 8.97
CA LEU A 102 11.56 12.09 10.25
C LEU A 102 11.85 10.60 10.06
N ALA A 103 11.15 9.93 9.14
CA ALA A 103 11.40 8.55 8.76
C ALA A 103 12.84 8.36 8.25
N LEU A 104 13.30 9.24 7.35
CA LEU A 104 14.68 9.24 6.83
C LEU A 104 15.70 9.39 7.96
N CYS A 105 15.53 10.35 8.86
CA CYS A 105 16.43 10.54 9.99
C CYS A 105 16.49 9.31 10.90
N ILE A 106 15.33 8.70 11.20
CA ILE A 106 15.27 7.49 12.04
C ILE A 106 16.01 6.33 11.38
N GLY A 107 15.82 6.12 10.08
CA GLY A 107 16.50 5.05 9.35
C GLY A 107 18.02 5.26 9.31
N LEU A 108 18.48 6.46 8.95
CA LEU A 108 19.90 6.80 9.00
C LEU A 108 20.50 6.61 10.39
N LEU A 109 19.81 7.02 11.45
CA LEU A 109 20.28 6.79 12.82
C LEU A 109 20.32 5.30 13.18
N ALA A 110 19.31 4.53 12.75
CA ALA A 110 19.22 3.10 13.03
C ALA A 110 20.37 2.33 12.38
N ILE A 111 20.68 2.56 11.10
CA ILE A 111 21.80 1.86 10.43
C ILE A 111 23.16 2.24 11.01
N ASN A 112 23.36 3.53 11.29
CA ASN A 112 24.61 4.01 11.88
C ASN A 112 24.82 3.45 13.29
N PHE A 113 23.74 3.16 14.02
CA PHE A 113 23.82 2.53 15.33
C PHE A 113 24.03 1.02 15.26
N THR A 114 23.31 0.31 14.37
CA THR A 114 23.38 -1.15 14.31
C THR A 114 24.56 -1.68 13.51
N GLY A 115 25.15 -0.87 12.62
CA GLY A 115 26.25 -1.28 11.75
C GLY A 115 25.89 -2.49 10.87
N ALA A 116 24.60 -2.63 10.51
CA ALA A 116 24.17 -3.78 9.72
C ALA A 116 24.90 -3.79 8.36
N GLY A 117 25.52 -4.92 8.03
CA GLY A 117 26.33 -5.06 6.82
C GLY A 117 27.84 -4.86 7.01
N VAL A 118 28.29 -4.37 8.17
CA VAL A 118 29.73 -4.31 8.50
C VAL A 118 30.30 -5.73 8.65
N GLY A 119 31.34 -6.04 7.90
CA GLY A 119 31.99 -7.36 7.90
C GLY A 119 31.42 -8.37 6.90
N ILE A 120 30.53 -7.95 5.99
CA ILE A 120 30.12 -8.77 4.85
C ILE A 120 31.17 -8.62 3.74
N ASP A 121 32.00 -9.65 3.56
CA ASP A 121 32.90 -9.75 2.41
C ASP A 121 32.09 -10.13 1.16
N LEU A 122 31.74 -9.12 0.36
CA LEU A 122 31.13 -9.34 -0.95
C LEU A 122 32.22 -9.76 -1.94
N PRO A 123 32.09 -10.90 -2.66
CA PRO A 123 33.05 -11.26 -3.69
C PRO A 123 33.08 -10.17 -4.78
N GLU A 124 34.28 -9.67 -5.12
CA GLU A 124 34.50 -8.53 -6.04
C GLU A 124 33.77 -8.65 -7.39
N ASN A 125 33.47 -9.87 -7.83
CA ASN A 125 32.81 -10.14 -9.11
C ASN A 125 31.29 -9.93 -9.10
N THR A 126 30.65 -9.75 -7.94
CA THR A 126 29.20 -9.51 -7.84
C THR A 126 28.84 -8.03 -7.99
N LEU A 127 29.74 -7.11 -7.63
CA LEU A 127 29.46 -5.66 -7.61
C LEU A 127 29.56 -4.99 -9.00
N LYS A 128 30.30 -5.57 -9.95
CA LYS A 128 30.56 -4.94 -11.26
C LYS A 128 29.44 -5.10 -12.29
N ASN A 129 28.53 -6.05 -12.11
CA ASN A 129 27.60 -6.44 -13.18
C ASN A 129 26.13 -6.00 -12.99
N GLU A 130 25.71 -5.46 -11.84
CA GLU A 130 24.27 -5.30 -11.57
C GLU A 130 23.81 -4.00 -10.90
N ILE A 131 24.69 -3.03 -10.64
CA ILE A 131 24.20 -1.67 -10.29
C ILE A 131 23.94 -0.93 -11.59
N ALA A 132 22.73 -1.13 -12.14
CA ALA A 132 22.25 -0.32 -13.25
C ALA A 132 22.43 1.17 -12.87
N GLN A 133 23.19 1.92 -13.67
CA GLN A 133 23.25 3.36 -13.51
C GLN A 133 21.85 3.91 -13.75
N VAL A 134 21.16 4.27 -12.67
CA VAL A 134 19.89 4.99 -12.78
C VAL A 134 20.25 6.38 -13.28
N PRO A 135 19.84 6.79 -14.49
CA PRO A 135 20.11 8.13 -14.96
C PRO A 135 19.50 9.11 -13.97
N SER A 136 20.28 10.13 -13.58
CA SER A 136 19.79 11.18 -12.70
C SER A 136 18.60 11.87 -13.36
N GLN A 137 17.44 11.80 -12.74
CA GLN A 137 16.28 12.56 -13.19
C GLN A 137 16.52 14.03 -12.89
N THR A 138 16.32 14.88 -13.88
CA THR A 138 16.36 16.33 -13.67
C THR A 138 15.13 16.80 -12.91
N PHE A 139 15.23 17.95 -12.23
CA PHE A 139 14.07 18.53 -11.56
C PHE A 139 12.95 18.84 -12.57
N GLU A 140 13.30 19.29 -13.77
CA GLU A 140 12.34 19.50 -14.85
C GLU A 140 11.60 18.23 -15.24
N GLU A 141 12.30 17.09 -15.37
CA GLU A 141 11.68 15.80 -15.68
C GLU A 141 10.71 15.34 -14.60
N ILE A 142 11.08 15.49 -13.32
CA ILE A 142 10.20 15.15 -12.19
C ILE A 142 8.93 16.00 -12.23
N VAL A 143 9.06 17.31 -12.45
CA VAL A 143 7.90 18.21 -12.54
C VAL A 143 7.02 17.87 -13.74
N LEU A 144 7.61 17.61 -14.92
CA LEU A 144 6.86 17.21 -16.11
C LEU A 144 6.12 15.89 -15.89
N HIS A 145 6.71 14.93 -15.19
CA HIS A 145 6.12 13.63 -14.92
C HIS A 145 4.83 13.68 -14.07
N ILE A 146 4.62 14.78 -13.33
CA ILE A 146 3.39 15.02 -12.57
C ILE A 146 2.19 15.19 -13.51
N PHE A 147 2.40 15.77 -14.69
CA PHE A 147 1.34 16.10 -15.63
C PHE A 147 1.22 15.02 -16.72
N PRO A 148 0.05 14.36 -16.86
CA PRO A 148 -0.12 13.37 -17.92
C PRO A 148 -0.11 14.03 -19.30
N GLU A 149 0.69 13.49 -20.23
CA GLU A 149 0.55 13.78 -21.66
C GLU A 149 -0.72 13.15 -22.26
N ASN A 150 -1.12 11.99 -21.74
CA ASN A 150 -2.26 11.21 -22.21
C ASN A 150 -2.82 10.35 -21.07
N ILE A 151 -4.11 10.50 -20.77
CA ILE A 151 -4.76 9.78 -19.67
C ILE A 151 -4.78 8.26 -19.89
N SER A 152 -5.00 7.80 -21.11
CA SER A 152 -5.01 6.36 -21.43
C SER A 152 -3.63 5.75 -21.20
N LYS A 153 -2.56 6.48 -21.55
CA LYS A 153 -1.18 6.06 -21.26
C LYS A 153 -0.92 6.00 -19.75
N ALA A 154 -1.30 7.05 -19.02
CA ALA A 154 -1.15 7.10 -17.56
C ALA A 154 -1.86 5.93 -16.87
N ILE A 155 -3.07 5.58 -17.31
CA ILE A 155 -3.80 4.42 -16.78
C ILE A 155 -3.12 3.11 -17.14
N PHE A 156 -2.68 2.95 -18.40
CA PHE A 156 -2.01 1.74 -18.87
C PHE A 156 -0.69 1.47 -18.13
N GLU A 157 0.10 2.52 -17.90
CA GLU A 157 1.39 2.44 -17.20
C GLU A 157 1.25 2.42 -15.68
N GLY A 158 0.04 2.60 -15.14
CA GLY A 158 -0.20 2.62 -13.69
C GLY A 158 0.33 3.89 -13.00
N GLN A 159 0.40 5.01 -13.72
CA GLN A 159 0.85 6.30 -13.21
C GLN A 159 -0.22 6.95 -12.33
N VAL A 160 -0.32 6.48 -11.08
CA VAL A 160 -1.35 6.93 -10.11
C VAL A 160 -1.34 8.44 -9.92
N LEU A 161 -0.17 9.06 -9.79
CA LEU A 161 -0.04 10.51 -9.61
C LEU A 161 -0.64 11.30 -10.78
N GLN A 162 -0.34 10.87 -12.00
CA GLN A 162 -0.86 11.50 -13.21
C GLN A 162 -2.39 11.37 -13.30
N VAL A 163 -2.93 10.21 -12.93
CA VAL A 163 -4.40 10.00 -12.85
C VAL A 163 -5.01 10.94 -11.82
N VAL A 164 -4.37 11.14 -10.66
CA VAL A 164 -4.83 12.09 -9.62
C VAL A 164 -4.85 13.53 -10.17
N VAL A 165 -3.76 13.98 -10.80
CA VAL A 165 -3.65 15.35 -11.36
C VAL A 165 -4.72 15.59 -12.43
N PHE A 166 -4.88 14.64 -13.37
CA PHE A 166 -5.95 14.71 -14.37
C PHE A 166 -7.33 14.81 -13.72
N SER A 167 -7.61 13.95 -12.73
CA SER A 167 -8.91 13.91 -12.05
C SER A 167 -9.22 15.19 -11.28
N ILE A 168 -8.19 15.83 -10.71
CA ILE A 168 -8.32 17.14 -10.06
C ILE A 168 -8.69 18.21 -11.10
N LEU A 169 -7.93 18.33 -12.18
CA LEU A 169 -8.20 19.31 -13.24
C LEU A 169 -9.57 19.09 -13.88
N PHE A 170 -9.94 17.83 -14.14
CA PHE A 170 -11.25 17.46 -14.63
C PHE A 170 -12.37 17.85 -13.66
N GLY A 171 -12.21 17.54 -12.37
CA GLY A 171 -13.17 17.91 -11.33
C GLY A 171 -13.35 19.43 -11.19
N ILE A 172 -12.28 20.20 -11.32
CA ILE A 172 -12.32 21.68 -11.35
C ILE A 172 -13.09 22.15 -12.58
N GLY A 173 -12.76 21.65 -13.77
CA GLY A 173 -13.47 21.99 -15.00
C GLY A 173 -14.97 21.65 -14.93
N LEU A 174 -15.31 20.49 -14.37
CA LEU A 174 -16.70 20.08 -14.14
C LEU A 174 -17.43 21.02 -13.16
N ALA A 175 -16.76 21.48 -12.11
CA ALA A 175 -17.31 22.43 -11.14
C ALA A 175 -17.63 23.81 -11.75
N MET A 176 -16.95 24.17 -12.83
CA MET A 176 -17.14 25.44 -13.56
C MET A 176 -18.28 25.39 -14.59
N LEU A 177 -18.81 24.19 -14.89
CA LEU A 177 -19.95 24.03 -15.81
C LEU A 177 -21.28 24.35 -15.12
N GLY A 178 -22.25 24.80 -15.91
CA GLY A 178 -23.64 24.92 -15.46
C GLY A 178 -24.28 23.56 -15.15
N GLU A 179 -25.27 23.56 -14.26
CA GLU A 179 -25.91 22.34 -13.72
C GLU A 179 -26.39 21.35 -14.79
N ARG A 180 -26.87 21.84 -15.94
CA ARG A 180 -27.31 21.00 -17.08
C ARG A 180 -26.24 20.01 -17.54
N HIS A 181 -24.96 20.43 -17.60
CA HIS A 181 -23.86 19.58 -18.06
C HIS A 181 -23.11 18.93 -16.91
N LYS A 182 -23.07 19.60 -15.75
CA LYS A 182 -22.43 19.11 -14.55
C LYS A 182 -23.11 17.88 -13.98
N ARG A 183 -24.45 17.92 -13.84
CA ARG A 183 -25.23 16.90 -13.15
C ARG A 183 -25.06 15.48 -13.73
N PRO A 184 -25.19 15.26 -15.06
CA PRO A 184 -25.05 13.91 -15.62
C PRO A 184 -23.67 13.30 -15.41
N MET A 185 -22.61 14.10 -15.54
CA MET A 185 -21.24 13.63 -15.33
C MET A 185 -20.96 13.33 -13.85
N LEU A 186 -21.50 14.16 -12.95
CA LEU A 186 -21.39 13.93 -11.52
C LEU A 186 -22.12 12.64 -11.10
N ASP A 187 -23.37 12.44 -11.54
CA ASP A 187 -24.15 11.24 -11.24
C ASP A 187 -23.47 9.96 -11.81
N PHE A 188 -22.85 10.07 -12.99
CA PHE A 188 -22.01 9.00 -13.55
C PHE A 188 -20.81 8.68 -12.65
N CYS A 189 -20.06 9.69 -12.21
CA CYS A 189 -18.91 9.49 -11.34
C CYS A 189 -19.32 8.93 -9.97
N GLU A 190 -20.43 9.40 -9.39
CA GLU A 190 -20.97 8.84 -8.14
C GLU A 190 -21.31 7.35 -8.32
N SER A 191 -22.02 7.00 -9.39
CA SER A 191 -22.37 5.61 -9.71
C SER A 191 -21.13 4.74 -9.94
N LEU A 192 -20.18 5.23 -10.74
CA LEU A 192 -18.92 4.54 -11.04
C LEU A 192 -18.14 4.26 -9.77
N SER A 193 -18.03 5.24 -8.88
CA SER A 193 -17.30 5.11 -7.62
C SER A 193 -17.92 4.04 -6.70
N GLU A 194 -19.25 3.98 -6.63
CA GLU A 194 -19.97 2.99 -5.83
C GLU A 194 -19.79 1.58 -6.39
N VAL A 195 -19.86 1.43 -7.72
CA VAL A 195 -19.58 0.17 -8.42
C VAL A 195 -18.14 -0.27 -8.17
N MET A 196 -17.16 0.63 -8.23
CA MET A 196 -15.76 0.30 -7.97
C MET A 196 -15.49 -0.10 -6.52
N PHE A 197 -16.20 0.47 -5.53
CA PHE A 197 -16.13 -0.02 -4.15
C PHE A 197 -16.75 -1.41 -3.97
N LYS A 198 -17.84 -1.73 -4.68
CA LYS A 198 -18.41 -3.08 -4.71
C LYS A 198 -17.49 -4.07 -5.42
N PHE A 199 -16.90 -3.67 -6.55
CA PHE A 199 -15.89 -4.44 -7.27
C PHE A 199 -14.71 -4.76 -6.34
N THR A 200 -14.18 -3.76 -5.65
CA THR A 200 -13.14 -3.95 -4.64
C THR A 200 -13.54 -5.03 -3.64
N SER A 201 -14.75 -4.93 -3.09
CA SER A 201 -15.27 -5.89 -2.11
C SER A 201 -15.34 -7.32 -2.66
N LEU A 202 -15.65 -7.48 -3.96
CA LEU A 202 -15.68 -8.78 -4.62
C LEU A 202 -14.28 -9.38 -4.75
N VAL A 203 -13.31 -8.60 -5.26
CA VAL A 203 -11.92 -9.04 -5.41
C VAL A 203 -11.31 -9.40 -4.06
N MET A 204 -11.70 -8.71 -2.99
CA MET A 204 -11.23 -8.97 -1.64
C MET A 204 -11.55 -10.38 -1.10
N TYR A 205 -12.54 -11.10 -1.64
CA TYR A 205 -12.76 -12.51 -1.26
C TYR A 205 -11.61 -13.42 -1.70
N LEU A 206 -10.86 -13.04 -2.74
CA LEU A 206 -9.67 -13.75 -3.19
C LEU A 206 -8.42 -13.41 -2.36
N ALA A 207 -8.47 -12.34 -1.56
CA ALA A 207 -7.31 -11.82 -0.83
C ALA A 207 -6.62 -12.86 0.08
N PRO A 208 -7.33 -13.69 0.89
CA PRO A 208 -6.66 -14.69 1.72
C PRO A 208 -5.85 -15.69 0.90
N PHE A 209 -6.39 -16.17 -0.22
CA PHE A 209 -5.69 -17.10 -1.11
C PHE A 209 -4.48 -16.45 -1.78
N ALA A 210 -4.64 -15.21 -2.24
CA ALA A 210 -3.55 -14.43 -2.85
C ALA A 210 -2.40 -14.21 -1.87
N VAL A 211 -2.72 -13.83 -0.63
CA VAL A 211 -1.76 -13.61 0.45
C VAL A 211 -1.03 -14.90 0.82
N GLY A 212 -1.76 -15.98 1.05
CA GLY A 212 -1.14 -17.28 1.36
C GLY A 212 -0.22 -17.76 0.23
N SER A 213 -0.66 -17.56 -1.02
CA SER A 213 0.12 -17.90 -2.22
C SER A 213 1.38 -17.04 -2.37
N ALA A 214 1.29 -15.74 -2.11
CA ALA A 214 2.43 -14.82 -2.16
C ALA A 214 3.49 -15.20 -1.11
N ILE A 215 3.07 -15.44 0.13
CA ILE A 215 3.99 -15.83 1.20
C ILE A 215 4.61 -17.21 0.94
N ALA A 216 3.83 -18.18 0.46
CA ALA A 216 4.35 -19.49 0.08
C ALA A 216 5.41 -19.39 -1.01
N TYR A 217 5.16 -18.62 -2.07
CA TYR A 217 6.12 -18.35 -3.13
C TYR A 217 7.41 -17.73 -2.58
N THR A 218 7.30 -16.68 -1.76
CA THR A 218 8.45 -15.98 -1.17
C THR A 218 9.31 -16.93 -0.34
N VAL A 219 8.69 -17.72 0.55
CA VAL A 219 9.42 -18.68 1.40
C VAL A 219 10.08 -19.78 0.56
N ALA A 220 9.42 -20.28 -0.48
CA ALA A 220 9.98 -21.31 -1.36
C ALA A 220 11.13 -20.80 -2.24
N ASN A 221 11.02 -19.57 -2.74
CA ASN A 221 12.00 -18.98 -3.66
C ASN A 221 13.24 -18.44 -2.94
N MET A 222 13.05 -17.78 -1.78
CA MET A 222 14.13 -17.16 -1.03
C MET A 222 14.70 -18.08 0.05
N GLY A 223 13.97 -19.15 0.42
CA GLY A 223 14.32 -20.02 1.53
C GLY A 223 14.29 -19.30 2.88
N LEU A 224 14.42 -20.07 3.97
CA LEU A 224 14.57 -19.50 5.31
C LEU A 224 16.01 -19.01 5.59
N GLY A 225 16.98 -19.39 4.75
CA GLY A 225 18.40 -19.08 4.95
C GLY A 225 18.78 -17.62 4.63
N ILE A 226 18.11 -16.98 3.66
CA ILE A 226 18.29 -15.55 3.36
C ILE A 226 17.91 -14.68 4.57
N LEU A 227 16.92 -15.11 5.37
CA LEU A 227 16.53 -14.43 6.61
C LEU A 227 17.67 -14.39 7.64
N VAL A 228 18.63 -15.32 7.60
CA VAL A 228 19.78 -15.37 8.51
C VAL A 228 20.89 -14.42 8.05
N ASN A 229 21.24 -14.43 6.76
CA ASN A 229 22.32 -13.58 6.22
C ASN A 229 21.93 -12.09 6.17
N LEU A 230 20.64 -11.77 6.03
CA LEU A 230 20.12 -10.41 6.11
C LEU A 230 19.47 -10.10 7.46
N PHE A 231 19.61 -10.99 8.45
CA PHE A 231 18.89 -10.88 9.72
C PHE A 231 19.14 -9.53 10.39
N GLN A 232 20.38 -9.08 10.44
CA GLN A 232 20.74 -7.82 11.09
C GLN A 232 20.11 -6.62 10.37
N LEU A 233 20.09 -6.61 9.04
CA LEU A 233 19.46 -5.55 8.24
C LEU A 233 17.94 -5.55 8.41
N LEU A 234 17.30 -6.73 8.31
CA LEU A 234 15.86 -6.91 8.53
C LEU A 234 15.45 -6.53 9.95
N ALA A 235 16.21 -6.96 10.96
CA ALA A 235 15.96 -6.61 12.35
C ALA A 235 16.06 -5.09 12.55
N THR A 236 17.09 -4.45 11.98
CA THR A 236 17.25 -2.99 12.01
C THR A 236 16.05 -2.30 11.38
N LEU A 237 15.60 -2.76 10.20
CA LEU A 237 14.41 -2.23 9.52
C LEU A 237 13.15 -2.34 10.37
N TYR A 238 12.82 -3.52 10.88
CA TYR A 238 11.60 -3.72 11.66
C TYR A 238 11.64 -2.98 13.00
N MET A 239 12.81 -2.88 13.64
CA MET A 239 12.97 -2.04 14.84
C MET A 239 12.79 -0.56 14.51
N ALA A 240 13.35 -0.07 13.40
CA ALA A 240 13.19 1.31 12.96
C ALA A 240 11.73 1.63 12.59
N LEU A 241 11.03 0.72 11.90
CA LEU A 241 9.59 0.85 11.63
C LEU A 241 8.76 0.89 12.90
N LEU A 242 9.06 0.03 13.88
CA LEU A 242 8.35 0.01 15.16
C LEU A 242 8.62 1.29 15.96
N PHE A 243 9.87 1.75 15.97
CA PHE A 243 10.25 3.03 16.56
C PHE A 243 9.50 4.19 15.90
N PHE A 244 9.48 4.26 14.57
CA PHE A 244 8.74 5.26 13.81
C PHE A 244 7.24 5.24 14.14
N MET A 245 6.61 4.06 14.21
CA MET A 245 5.21 3.94 14.60
C MET A 245 4.95 4.47 16.03
N ILE A 246 5.81 4.16 16.99
CA ILE A 246 5.62 4.52 18.41
C ILE A 246 5.98 5.97 18.70
N PHE A 247 7.04 6.50 18.07
CA PHE A 247 7.59 7.83 18.40
C PHE A 247 7.22 8.92 17.40
N VAL A 248 6.69 8.58 16.23
CA VAL A 248 6.20 9.55 15.24
C VAL A 248 4.69 9.42 15.06
N LEU A 249 4.20 8.29 14.56
CA LEU A 249 2.78 8.15 14.19
C LEU A 249 1.83 8.15 15.40
N LEU A 250 2.21 7.48 16.49
CA LEU A 250 1.37 7.39 17.68
C LEU A 250 1.22 8.74 18.41
N PRO A 251 2.27 9.55 18.62
CA PRO A 251 2.14 10.91 19.14
C PRO A 251 1.30 11.81 18.25
N ILE A 252 1.45 11.72 16.92
CA ILE A 252 0.59 12.44 15.97
C ILE A 252 -0.88 12.03 16.17
N ALA A 253 -1.15 10.72 16.27
CA ALA A 253 -2.50 10.23 16.51
C ALA A 253 -3.09 10.74 17.83
N PHE A 254 -2.30 10.81 18.91
CA PHE A 254 -2.73 11.39 20.18
C PHE A 254 -2.96 12.90 20.11
N LEU A 255 -2.08 13.65 19.43
CA LEU A 255 -2.21 15.09 19.24
C LEU A 255 -3.53 15.45 18.55
N TYR A 256 -3.91 14.69 17.53
CA TYR A 256 -5.18 14.85 16.81
C TYR A 256 -6.35 14.08 17.43
N LYS A 257 -6.18 13.47 18.61
CA LYS A 257 -7.21 12.73 19.36
C LYS A 257 -7.87 11.61 18.54
N ILE A 258 -7.11 10.94 17.69
CA ILE A 258 -7.58 9.81 16.89
C ILE A 258 -7.72 8.59 17.83
N PRO A 259 -8.87 7.89 17.83
CA PRO A 259 -9.04 6.68 18.65
C PRO A 259 -8.21 5.52 18.07
N VAL A 260 -6.94 5.42 18.49
CA VAL A 260 -5.91 4.51 17.93
C VAL A 260 -6.40 3.06 17.80
N LEU A 261 -7.01 2.50 18.86
CA LEU A 261 -7.48 1.11 18.82
C LEU A 261 -8.61 0.90 17.80
N LYS A 262 -9.53 1.86 17.69
CA LYS A 262 -10.62 1.80 16.71
C LYS A 262 -10.05 1.93 15.30
N PHE A 263 -9.13 2.87 15.10
CA PHE A 263 -8.45 3.11 13.84
C PHE A 263 -7.72 1.86 13.35
N TRP A 264 -6.88 1.26 14.20
CA TRP A 264 -6.14 0.04 13.90
C TRP A 264 -7.07 -1.11 13.48
N LYS A 265 -8.15 -1.35 14.24
CA LYS A 265 -9.15 -2.38 13.90
C LYS A 265 -9.85 -2.11 12.57
N THR A 266 -9.99 -0.85 12.17
CA THR A 266 -10.63 -0.50 10.90
C THR A 266 -9.70 -0.70 9.72
N ILE A 267 -8.41 -0.36 9.84
CA ILE A 267 -7.44 -0.44 8.74
C ILE A 267 -6.66 -1.76 8.67
N SER A 268 -6.76 -2.64 9.67
CA SER A 268 -5.96 -3.87 9.78
C SER A 268 -6.03 -4.76 8.55
N GLU A 269 -7.17 -4.81 7.86
CA GLU A 269 -7.31 -5.57 6.61
C GLU A 269 -6.46 -5.01 5.49
N ALA A 270 -6.42 -3.69 5.35
CA ALA A 270 -5.59 -3.03 4.33
C ALA A 270 -4.11 -3.18 4.67
N VAL A 271 -3.72 -3.06 5.94
CA VAL A 271 -2.34 -3.25 6.40
C VAL A 271 -1.86 -4.69 6.16
N ALA A 272 -2.66 -5.68 6.55
CA ALA A 272 -2.33 -7.09 6.33
C ALA A 272 -2.19 -7.42 4.83
N LEU A 273 -3.06 -6.84 4.01
CA LEU A 273 -2.98 -6.99 2.56
C LEU A 273 -1.71 -6.35 1.99
N ALA A 274 -1.41 -5.10 2.34
CA ALA A 274 -0.21 -4.39 1.89
C ALA A 274 1.06 -5.15 2.27
N PHE A 275 1.12 -5.65 3.51
CA PHE A 275 2.24 -6.44 4.01
C PHE A 275 2.44 -7.73 3.20
N ALA A 276 1.38 -8.50 3.00
CA ALA A 276 1.47 -9.80 2.34
C ALA A 276 1.71 -9.74 0.84
N THR A 277 1.26 -8.66 0.19
CA THR A 277 1.41 -8.45 -1.26
C THR A 277 2.60 -7.57 -1.62
N THR A 278 3.27 -7.01 -0.60
CA THR A 278 4.37 -6.05 -0.73
C THR A 278 4.03 -4.89 -1.68
N SER A 279 2.77 -4.44 -1.66
CA SER A 279 2.26 -3.43 -2.59
C SER A 279 1.23 -2.54 -1.92
N SER A 280 1.58 -1.27 -1.70
CA SER A 280 0.65 -0.24 -1.20
C SER A 280 -0.50 0.02 -2.17
N GLU A 281 -0.23 -0.10 -3.47
CA GLU A 281 -1.21 0.02 -4.56
C GLU A 281 -2.36 -0.99 -4.37
N SER A 282 -2.02 -2.24 -4.04
CA SER A 282 -3.00 -3.31 -3.87
C SER A 282 -3.93 -3.13 -2.66
N ALA A 283 -3.49 -2.38 -1.65
CA ALA A 283 -4.27 -2.13 -0.45
C ALA A 283 -5.09 -0.84 -0.52
N MET A 284 -4.82 0.04 -1.50
CA MET A 284 -5.39 1.37 -1.56
C MET A 284 -6.93 1.37 -1.62
N PRO A 285 -7.62 0.62 -2.51
CA PRO A 285 -9.08 0.62 -2.54
C PRO A 285 -9.71 0.17 -1.21
N LYS A 286 -9.07 -0.80 -0.54
CA LYS A 286 -9.50 -1.31 0.76
C LYS A 286 -9.29 -0.28 1.87
N ALA A 287 -8.14 0.39 1.88
CA ALA A 287 -7.85 1.48 2.81
C ALA A 287 -8.83 2.64 2.64
N MET A 288 -9.18 3.01 1.40
CA MET A 288 -10.19 4.05 1.14
C MET A 288 -11.54 3.68 1.76
N ALA A 289 -12.06 2.49 1.45
CA ALA A 289 -13.32 2.02 2.00
C ALA A 289 -13.30 1.90 3.54
N ALA A 290 -12.17 1.50 4.11
CA ALA A 290 -11.99 1.41 5.56
C ALA A 290 -12.03 2.80 6.23
N LEU A 291 -11.34 3.79 5.66
CA LEU A 291 -11.31 5.15 6.19
C LEU A 291 -12.67 5.86 6.06
N GLU A 292 -13.41 5.61 4.98
CA GLU A 292 -14.79 6.09 4.85
C GLU A 292 -15.70 5.50 5.94
N ARG A 293 -15.62 4.19 6.18
CA ARG A 293 -16.35 3.51 7.28
C ARG A 293 -15.92 3.98 8.67
N PHE A 294 -14.66 4.40 8.81
CA PHE A 294 -14.15 4.99 10.05
C PHE A 294 -14.81 6.35 10.35
N GLY A 295 -15.31 7.03 9.31
CA GLY A 295 -15.95 8.34 9.39
C GLY A 295 -15.16 9.48 8.74
N VAL A 296 -14.07 9.18 8.02
CA VAL A 296 -13.33 10.20 7.27
C VAL A 296 -14.17 10.60 6.04
N PRO A 297 -14.39 11.91 5.80
CA PRO A 297 -15.13 12.35 4.62
C PRO A 297 -14.50 11.81 3.35
N ARG A 298 -15.32 11.21 2.47
CA ARG A 298 -14.92 10.64 1.17
C ARG A 298 -13.97 11.52 0.38
N LYS A 299 -14.27 12.83 0.30
CA LYS A 299 -13.41 13.83 -0.37
C LYS A 299 -11.98 13.89 0.17
N ILE A 300 -11.78 13.67 1.47
CA ILE A 300 -10.45 13.69 2.10
C ILE A 300 -9.75 12.39 1.79
N VAL A 301 -10.44 11.26 1.95
CA VAL A 301 -9.90 9.92 1.66
C VAL A 301 -9.41 9.83 0.23
N SER A 302 -10.26 10.19 -0.73
CA SER A 302 -10.00 10.11 -2.16
C SER A 302 -8.94 11.07 -2.65
N PHE A 303 -8.64 12.13 -1.90
CA PHE A 303 -7.62 13.09 -2.26
C PHE A 303 -6.28 12.79 -1.57
N VAL A 304 -6.30 12.60 -0.25
CA VAL A 304 -5.09 12.50 0.57
C VAL A 304 -4.43 11.13 0.41
N LEU A 305 -5.20 10.05 0.33
CA LEU A 305 -4.64 8.70 0.28
C LEU A 305 -3.87 8.41 -1.02
N PRO A 306 -4.38 8.77 -2.21
CA PRO A 306 -3.63 8.57 -3.46
C PRO A 306 -2.42 9.49 -3.57
N LEU A 307 -2.54 10.72 -3.07
CA LEU A 307 -1.40 11.65 -2.99
C LEU A 307 -0.31 11.09 -2.06
N GLY A 308 -0.71 10.54 -0.90
CA GLY A 308 0.21 9.91 0.05
C GLY A 308 0.87 8.65 -0.52
N TYR A 309 0.20 7.89 -1.38
CA TYR A 309 0.83 6.76 -2.08
C TYR A 309 2.03 7.19 -2.92
N SER A 310 1.98 8.37 -3.55
CA SER A 310 3.09 8.87 -4.37
C SER A 310 4.14 9.65 -3.56
N PHE A 311 3.73 10.42 -2.55
CA PHE A 311 4.61 11.36 -1.84
C PHE A 311 4.95 10.99 -0.40
N ASN A 312 4.24 10.03 0.22
CA ASN A 312 4.43 9.65 1.64
C ASN A 312 4.87 8.19 1.78
N LEU A 313 6.03 7.88 1.21
CA LEU A 313 6.60 6.53 1.18
C LEU A 313 7.49 6.23 2.41
N ASP A 314 7.01 6.56 3.62
CA ASP A 314 7.81 6.50 4.87
C ASP A 314 8.53 5.16 5.08
N GLY A 315 7.85 4.04 4.85
CA GLY A 315 8.44 2.71 4.98
C GLY A 315 9.53 2.41 3.95
N THR A 316 9.35 2.89 2.72
CA THR A 316 10.37 2.78 1.67
C THR A 316 11.55 3.70 1.98
N THR A 317 11.31 4.91 2.46
CA THR A 317 12.36 5.85 2.88
C THR A 317 13.19 5.27 4.01
N LEU A 318 12.55 4.66 5.03
CA LEU A 318 13.25 3.91 6.08
C LEU A 318 14.11 2.80 5.47
N TYR A 319 13.54 1.96 4.59
CA TYR A 319 14.28 0.88 3.95
C TYR A 319 15.47 1.35 3.12
N LEU A 320 15.31 2.37 2.28
CA LEU A 320 16.37 2.89 1.40
C LEU A 320 17.50 3.60 2.16
N SER A 321 17.22 4.07 3.39
CA SER A 321 18.21 4.72 4.23
C SER A 321 19.07 3.76 5.06
N LEU A 322 18.69 2.47 5.12
CA LEU A 322 19.43 1.39 5.78
C LEU A 322 20.32 0.67 4.77
#